data_AF-A0A945QU24-F1
#
_entry.id   AF-A0A945QU24-F1
#
_cell.length_a   1.000
_cell.length_b   1.000
_cell.length_c   1.000
_cell.angle_alpha   90.00
_cell.angle_beta   90.00
_cell.angle_gamma   90.00
#
_symmetry.space_group_name_H-M   'P 1'
#
loop_
_entity.id
_entity.type
_entity.pdbx_description
1 polymer ?
#
loop_
_entity_poly.entity_id
_entity_poly.type
_entity_poly.pdbx_seq_one_letter_code
_entity_poly.pdbx_strand_id
1 'polypeptide(L)'
;MRRSICFNTLLASGLGIALLFIGTMSEVHAQGHRVSSNQVIIETQRQWENWEFALGTLQIEGGEVSPSVMRRNTNAVYEIVDFLKINPPNGLNKDSQDIVLADAITGGSNAADVVNLLDGDMSTYWQPDAPEQGSDLASQWWFTVDLGRFVFTKKLVLKFVDEEMGDPFLLFDVLVSDGLAPPRVPGSKTPRYHTVLRTLRENRDQRFFEID
;
A
#
# COMPACT_ATOMS: atom_id res chain seq x y z
N MET A 1 17.75 17.02 14.54
CA MET A 1 19.03 16.46 15.05
C MET A 1 19.91 16.00 13.87
N ARG A 2 21.19 16.42 13.73
CA ARG A 2 22.05 16.14 12.55
C ARG A 2 22.48 14.66 12.55
N ARG A 3 21.98 13.84 11.61
CA ARG A 3 22.40 12.44 11.47
C ARG A 3 23.32 12.26 10.27
N SER A 4 24.61 12.07 10.54
CA SER A 4 25.61 11.66 9.54
C SER A 4 25.77 10.14 9.61
N ILE A 5 25.65 9.46 8.46
CA ILE A 5 26.05 8.06 8.34
C ILE A 5 27.54 8.05 8.00
N CYS A 6 28.38 7.64 8.95
CA CYS A 6 29.82 7.50 8.76
C CYS A 6 30.14 6.07 8.29
N PHE A 7 30.74 5.93 7.11
CA PHE A 7 31.39 4.68 6.71
C PHE A 7 32.81 4.65 7.26
N ASN A 8 33.12 3.62 8.05
CA ASN A 8 34.47 3.39 8.56
C ASN A 8 35.25 2.59 7.50
N THR A 9 35.93 3.28 6.59
CA THR A 9 36.80 2.61 5.62
C THR A 9 38.08 2.20 6.32
N LEU A 10 38.14 0.94 6.76
CA LEU A 10 39.39 0.28 7.12
C LEU A 10 40.31 0.29 5.90
N LEU A 11 41.44 0.98 6.03
CA LEU A 11 42.55 0.93 5.08
C LEU A 11 43.00 -0.53 4.91
N ALA A 12 42.71 -1.12 3.74
CA ALA A 12 43.45 -2.24 3.21
C ALA A 12 44.27 -1.71 2.03
N SER A 13 45.59 -1.62 2.25
CA SER A 13 46.59 -1.22 1.28
C SER A 13 46.62 -2.21 0.11
N GLY A 14 46.52 -1.71 -1.13
CA GLY A 14 46.69 -2.55 -2.33
C GLY A 14 46.49 -1.79 -3.64
N LEU A 15 47.60 -1.36 -4.24
CA LEU A 15 47.86 -1.10 -5.67
C LEU A 15 46.75 -0.49 -6.56
N GLY A 16 47.02 0.75 -7.01
CA GLY A 16 46.96 1.11 -8.43
C GLY A 16 45.60 1.43 -9.05
N ILE A 17 45.32 2.71 -9.26
CA ILE A 17 45.10 3.34 -10.59
C ILE A 17 44.86 4.83 -10.33
N ALA A 18 45.78 5.66 -10.84
CA ALA A 18 45.61 7.10 -10.90
C ALA A 18 44.60 7.43 -12.00
N LEU A 19 43.45 8.00 -11.63
CA LEU A 19 42.55 8.68 -12.54
C LEU A 19 42.44 10.14 -12.10
N LEU A 20 43.25 10.97 -12.75
CA LEU A 20 43.13 12.42 -12.77
C LEU A 20 41.79 12.78 -13.45
N PHE A 21 40.77 13.07 -12.65
CA PHE A 21 39.61 13.83 -13.11
C PHE A 21 39.72 15.26 -12.59
N ILE A 22 40.34 16.12 -13.39
CA ILE A 22 40.07 17.57 -13.34
C ILE A 22 38.72 17.73 -14.04
N GLY A 23 37.65 17.65 -13.25
CA GLY A 23 36.29 17.89 -13.69
C GLY A 23 35.66 18.91 -12.75
N THR A 24 35.27 20.05 -13.31
CA THR A 24 34.47 21.08 -12.65
C THR A 24 33.35 20.42 -11.83
N MET A 25 33.28 20.71 -10.54
CA MET A 25 32.16 20.31 -9.68
C MET A 25 30.92 21.08 -10.13
N SER A 26 30.29 20.60 -11.20
CA SER A 26 28.89 20.87 -11.44
C SER A 26 28.16 20.24 -10.26
N GLU A 27 27.56 21.07 -9.41
CA GLU A 27 26.66 20.64 -8.36
C GLU A 27 25.48 19.91 -9.00
N VAL A 28 25.66 18.61 -9.28
CA VAL A 28 24.54 17.70 -9.35
C VAL A 28 24.05 17.61 -7.92
N HIS A 29 23.15 18.52 -7.54
CA HIS A 29 22.33 18.37 -6.35
C HIS A 29 21.60 17.06 -6.52
N ALA A 30 22.20 15.98 -6.01
CA ALA A 30 21.58 14.67 -6.03
C ALA A 30 20.24 14.83 -5.31
N GLN A 31 19.17 14.49 -6.03
CA GLN A 31 17.78 14.71 -5.63
C GLN A 31 17.41 13.83 -4.43
N GLY A 32 18.09 13.94 -3.28
CA GLY A 32 17.86 13.05 -2.15
C GLY A 32 18.96 13.03 -1.09
N HIS A 33 20.14 13.57 -1.38
CA HIS A 33 21.25 13.67 -0.42
C HIS A 33 22.34 14.61 -0.95
N ARG A 34 23.24 15.07 -0.06
CA ARG A 34 24.49 15.74 -0.45
C ARG A 34 25.67 14.85 -0.07
N VAL A 35 26.56 14.59 -1.02
CA VAL A 35 27.81 13.86 -0.78
C VAL A 35 28.91 14.85 -0.42
N SER A 36 29.63 14.58 0.65
CA SER A 36 30.89 15.23 1.01
C SER A 36 31.98 14.17 1.11
N SER A 37 33.24 14.56 1.30
CA SER A 37 34.43 13.71 1.20
C SER A 37 34.34 12.42 2.03
N ASN A 38 33.59 12.43 3.14
CA ASN A 38 33.47 11.32 4.07
C ASN A 38 32.04 11.09 4.60
N GLN A 39 31.03 11.74 4.03
CA GLN A 39 29.67 11.67 4.56
C GLN A 39 28.63 11.84 3.46
N VAL A 40 27.50 11.15 3.67
CA VAL A 40 26.24 11.43 2.98
C VAL A 40 25.37 12.20 3.95
N ILE A 41 24.96 13.41 3.57
CA ILE A 41 24.15 14.31 4.38
C ILE A 41 22.73 14.33 3.84
N ILE A 42 21.77 14.11 4.74
CA ILE A 42 20.34 14.25 4.50
C ILE A 42 19.82 15.16 5.62
N GLU A 43 19.44 16.38 5.27
CA GLU A 43 19.15 17.44 6.24
C GLU A 43 17.86 18.21 5.95
N THR A 44 17.23 17.95 4.80
CA THR A 44 16.01 18.67 4.39
C THR A 44 14.87 17.70 4.11
N GLN A 45 13.64 18.15 4.36
CA GLN A 45 12.43 17.39 4.04
C GLN A 45 12.38 16.99 2.56
N ARG A 46 12.73 17.92 1.65
CA ARG A 46 12.80 17.64 0.21
C ARG A 46 13.75 16.49 -0.12
N GLN A 47 14.85 16.32 0.61
CA GLN A 47 15.75 15.19 0.38
C GLN A 47 15.11 13.86 0.79
N TRP A 48 14.37 13.83 1.90
CA TRP A 48 13.63 12.65 2.34
C TRP A 48 12.46 12.29 1.44
N GLU A 49 11.76 13.28 0.88
CA GLU A 49 10.63 13.09 -0.04
C GLU A 49 11.01 12.40 -1.36
N ASN A 50 12.31 12.36 -1.70
CA ASN A 50 12.79 11.64 -2.89
C ASN A 50 13.06 10.15 -2.64
N TRP A 51 12.95 9.69 -1.40
CA TRP A 51 13.16 8.28 -1.06
C TRP A 51 11.85 7.52 -1.19
N GLU A 52 11.93 6.27 -1.65
CA GLU A 52 10.78 5.37 -1.67
C GLU A 52 10.61 4.71 -0.31
N PHE A 53 9.42 4.83 0.27
CA PHE A 53 9.03 4.17 1.52
C PHE A 53 7.54 3.82 1.48
N ALA A 54 7.13 2.81 2.24
CA ALA A 54 5.73 2.44 2.32
C ALA A 54 4.92 3.54 3.02
N LEU A 55 3.75 3.88 2.48
CA LEU A 55 2.89 4.95 3.00
C LEU A 55 2.53 4.72 4.48
N GLY A 56 2.61 5.80 5.26
CA GLY A 56 2.31 5.79 6.69
C GLY A 56 3.37 5.16 7.60
N THR A 57 4.56 4.78 7.10
CA THR A 57 5.66 4.24 7.91
C THR A 57 6.53 5.31 8.56
N LEU A 58 6.62 6.49 7.95
CA LEU A 58 7.50 7.58 8.37
C LEU A 58 6.71 8.87 8.53
N GLN A 59 7.14 9.70 9.47
CA GLN A 59 6.74 11.10 9.60
C GLN A 59 7.96 11.97 9.32
N ILE A 60 7.82 12.90 8.38
CA ILE A 60 8.87 13.81 7.94
C ILE A 60 8.47 15.23 8.35
N GLU A 61 9.26 15.85 9.23
CA GLU A 61 9.00 17.22 9.69
C GLU A 61 10.32 17.94 9.92
N GLY A 62 10.46 19.16 9.36
CA GLY A 62 11.62 20.01 9.62
C GLY A 62 12.98 19.40 9.22
N GLY A 63 13.00 18.46 8.27
CA GLY A 63 14.20 17.72 7.86
C GLY A 63 14.57 16.54 8.77
N GLU A 64 13.76 16.26 9.78
CA GLU A 64 13.86 15.07 10.61
C GLU A 64 12.89 13.99 10.12
N VAL A 65 13.32 12.73 10.21
CA VAL A 65 12.49 11.56 9.95
C VAL A 65 12.33 10.79 11.23
N SER A 66 11.08 10.51 11.57
CA SER A 66 10.72 9.63 12.69
C SER A 66 9.83 8.49 12.20
N PRO A 67 9.93 7.30 12.81
CA PRO A 67 9.01 6.22 12.50
C PRO A 67 7.60 6.59 12.99
N SER A 68 6.61 6.30 12.16
CA SER A 68 5.20 6.39 12.56
C SER A 68 4.86 5.28 13.56
N VAL A 69 4.18 5.62 14.66
CA VAL A 69 3.75 4.63 15.65
C VAL A 69 2.61 3.80 15.07
N MET A 70 2.90 2.54 14.74
CA MET A 70 1.90 1.60 14.26
C MET A 70 1.24 0.86 15.42
N ARG A 71 -0.06 1.11 15.61
CA ARG A 71 -0.88 0.37 16.56
C ARG A 71 -0.98 -1.11 16.14
N ARG A 72 -1.04 -2.00 17.12
CA ARG A 72 -1.23 -3.44 16.94
C ARG A 72 -2.53 -3.87 17.59
N ASN A 73 -3.08 -5.00 17.14
CA ASN A 73 -4.32 -5.59 17.67
C ASN A 73 -5.54 -4.66 17.55
N THR A 74 -5.63 -3.94 16.44
CA THR A 74 -6.79 -3.10 16.10
C THR A 74 -7.48 -3.64 14.86
N ASN A 75 -8.78 -3.35 14.70
CA ASN A 75 -9.43 -3.54 13.41
C ASN A 75 -9.00 -2.42 12.47
N ALA A 76 -8.29 -2.77 11.41
CA ALA A 76 -7.72 -1.79 10.49
C ALA A 76 -8.77 -0.98 9.72
N VAL A 77 -10.00 -1.50 9.62
CA VAL A 77 -11.08 -0.95 8.82
C VAL A 77 -11.67 0.33 9.41
N TYR A 78 -11.74 0.44 10.74
CA TYR A 78 -12.48 1.53 11.39
C TYR A 78 -11.88 2.93 11.17
N GLU A 79 -10.57 3.03 10.92
CA GLU A 79 -9.87 4.31 10.75
C GLU A 79 -9.49 4.58 9.27
N ILE A 80 -9.99 3.78 8.31
CA ILE A 80 -9.59 3.88 6.89
C ILE A 80 -9.68 5.32 6.38
N VAL A 81 -10.83 5.98 6.61
CA VAL A 81 -11.06 7.34 6.11
C VAL A 81 -10.02 8.30 6.66
N ASP A 82 -9.78 8.29 7.98
CA ASP A 82 -8.79 9.19 8.61
C ASP A 82 -7.39 9.02 7.99
N PHE A 83 -6.99 7.78 7.71
CA PHE A 83 -5.70 7.51 7.08
C PHE A 83 -5.64 7.90 5.61
N LEU A 84 -6.73 7.74 4.85
CA LEU A 84 -6.80 8.24 3.48
C LEU A 84 -6.79 9.77 3.41
N LYS A 85 -7.36 10.46 4.40
CA LYS A 85 -7.25 11.93 4.51
C LYS A 85 -5.81 12.39 4.73
N ILE A 86 -5.00 11.59 5.43
CA ILE A 86 -3.58 11.86 5.66
C ILE A 86 -2.75 11.48 4.43
N ASN A 87 -3.04 10.33 3.82
CA ASN A 87 -2.36 9.78 2.66
C ASN A 87 -3.37 9.44 1.54
N PRO A 88 -3.83 10.45 0.76
CA PRO A 88 -4.79 10.20 -0.30
C PRO A 88 -4.25 9.22 -1.35
N PRO A 89 -5.09 8.32 -1.89
CA PRO A 89 -4.72 7.44 -2.99
C PRO A 89 -4.21 8.23 -4.20
N ASN A 90 -3.15 7.73 -4.81
CA ASN A 90 -2.57 8.35 -6.01
C ASN A 90 -3.61 8.40 -7.14
N GLY A 91 -3.88 9.60 -7.66
CA GLY A 91 -4.83 9.80 -8.77
C GLY A 91 -6.28 10.07 -8.33
N LEU A 92 -6.55 10.15 -7.02
CA LEU A 92 -7.82 10.66 -6.52
C LEU A 92 -7.91 12.17 -6.77
N ASN A 93 -8.83 12.61 -7.63
CA ASN A 93 -9.05 14.03 -7.93
C ASN A 93 -10.09 14.64 -6.98
N LYS A 94 -9.74 14.70 -5.70
CA LYS A 94 -10.62 15.13 -4.61
C LYS A 94 -9.80 15.75 -3.49
N ASP A 95 -10.34 16.76 -2.83
CA ASP A 95 -9.69 17.32 -1.65
C ASP A 95 -9.66 16.30 -0.52
N SER A 96 -8.54 16.23 0.20
CA SER A 96 -8.34 15.24 1.26
C SER A 96 -9.44 15.28 2.31
N GLN A 97 -10.00 16.46 2.60
CA GLN A 97 -11.08 16.60 3.60
C GLN A 97 -12.40 15.96 3.17
N ASP A 98 -12.62 15.85 1.86
CA ASP A 98 -13.85 15.32 1.29
C ASP A 98 -13.81 13.80 1.15
N ILE A 99 -12.65 13.16 1.37
CA ILE A 99 -12.50 11.71 1.25
C ILE A 99 -13.49 10.99 2.18
N VAL A 100 -14.18 9.99 1.62
CA VAL A 100 -15.16 9.13 2.28
C VAL A 100 -14.77 7.66 2.13
N LEU A 101 -15.47 6.76 2.84
CA LEU A 101 -15.19 5.32 2.81
C LEU A 101 -15.27 4.72 1.40
N ALA A 102 -16.18 5.21 0.55
CA ALA A 102 -16.28 4.75 -0.83
C ALA A 102 -15.01 5.02 -1.66
N ASP A 103 -14.20 6.02 -1.31
CA ASP A 103 -12.93 6.29 -1.99
C ASP A 103 -11.85 5.24 -1.64
N ALA A 104 -12.07 4.44 -0.59
CA ALA A 104 -11.18 3.37 -0.16
C ALA A 104 -11.40 2.06 -0.93
N ILE A 105 -12.55 1.89 -1.57
CA ILE A 105 -12.99 0.60 -2.08
C ILE A 105 -13.31 0.72 -3.57
N THR A 106 -12.65 -0.09 -4.39
CA THR A 106 -12.95 -0.19 -5.82
C THR A 106 -13.55 -1.55 -6.12
N GLY A 107 -14.65 -1.61 -6.86
CA GLY A 107 -15.26 -2.86 -7.34
C GLY A 107 -15.22 -2.99 -8.86
N GLY A 108 -15.14 -4.21 -9.36
CA GLY A 108 -15.26 -4.50 -10.81
C GLY A 108 -16.68 -4.38 -11.35
N SER A 109 -17.68 -4.50 -10.48
CA SER A 109 -19.11 -4.33 -10.76
C SER A 109 -19.83 -3.88 -9.49
N ASN A 110 -21.05 -3.36 -9.62
CA ASN A 110 -21.84 -2.76 -8.56
C ASN A 110 -21.00 -1.87 -7.61
N ALA A 111 -20.26 -0.92 -8.19
CA ALA A 111 -19.33 -0.06 -7.45
C ALA A 111 -20.04 0.89 -6.47
N ALA A 112 -21.35 1.06 -6.57
CA ALA A 112 -22.12 1.90 -5.63
C ALA A 112 -22.22 1.23 -4.24
N ASP A 113 -22.39 -0.10 -4.21
CA ASP A 113 -22.67 -0.84 -2.98
C ASP A 113 -21.41 -1.36 -2.28
N VAL A 114 -20.21 -1.20 -2.86
CA VAL A 114 -18.96 -1.70 -2.25
C VAL A 114 -18.70 -1.11 -0.86
N VAL A 115 -19.26 0.06 -0.56
CA VAL A 115 -19.18 0.70 0.76
C VAL A 115 -19.80 -0.16 1.85
N ASN A 116 -20.82 -0.97 1.53
CA ASN A 116 -21.51 -1.87 2.45
C ASN A 116 -20.58 -2.97 3.01
N LEU A 117 -19.43 -3.23 2.37
CA LEU A 117 -18.46 -4.19 2.89
C LEU A 117 -17.88 -3.76 4.25
N LEU A 118 -17.79 -2.45 4.49
CA LEU A 118 -17.02 -1.86 5.59
C LEU A 118 -17.79 -0.75 6.34
N ASP A 119 -19.09 -0.62 6.10
CA ASP A 119 -19.95 0.40 6.75
C ASP A 119 -20.26 0.09 8.22
N GLY A 120 -19.97 -1.14 8.66
CA GLY A 120 -20.17 -1.61 10.03
C GLY A 120 -21.57 -2.18 10.32
N ASP A 121 -22.44 -2.24 9.31
CA ASP A 121 -23.77 -2.85 9.41
C ASP A 121 -23.71 -4.27 8.82
N MET A 122 -24.00 -5.28 9.64
CA MET A 122 -24.00 -6.67 9.18
C MET A 122 -25.25 -7.06 8.38
N SER A 123 -26.24 -6.16 8.28
CA SER A 123 -27.45 -6.34 7.47
C SER A 123 -27.33 -5.80 6.05
N THR A 124 -26.28 -5.02 5.77
CA THR A 124 -25.92 -4.57 4.43
C THR A 124 -24.84 -5.49 3.86
N TYR A 125 -24.76 -5.56 2.53
CA TYR A 125 -23.76 -6.36 1.84
C TYR A 125 -23.48 -5.80 0.45
N TRP A 126 -22.37 -6.22 -0.12
CA TRP A 126 -22.09 -6.03 -1.54
C TRP A 126 -22.39 -7.32 -2.28
N GLN A 127 -23.02 -7.19 -3.43
CA GLN A 127 -23.16 -8.26 -4.42
C GLN A 127 -22.69 -7.71 -5.78
N PRO A 128 -21.97 -8.51 -6.58
CA PRO A 128 -21.61 -8.07 -7.93
C PRO A 128 -22.84 -8.05 -8.85
N ASP A 129 -22.74 -7.32 -9.95
CA ASP A 129 -23.75 -7.36 -11.02
C ASP A 129 -23.75 -8.74 -11.71
N ALA A 130 -24.85 -9.05 -12.40
CA ALA A 130 -24.91 -10.21 -13.28
C ALA A 130 -23.75 -10.15 -14.29
N PRO A 131 -23.03 -11.25 -14.51
CA PRO A 131 -21.82 -11.22 -15.31
C PRO A 131 -22.19 -11.03 -16.77
N GLU A 132 -21.36 -10.26 -17.48
CA GLU A 132 -21.55 -10.07 -18.91
C GLU A 132 -21.17 -11.35 -19.65
N GLN A 133 -21.98 -11.77 -20.62
CA GLN A 133 -21.71 -13.00 -21.35
C GLN A 133 -20.41 -12.92 -22.13
N GLY A 134 -19.57 -13.94 -22.01
CA GLY A 134 -18.29 -14.04 -22.72
C GLY A 134 -17.12 -13.34 -22.02
N SER A 135 -17.36 -12.68 -20.89
CA SER A 135 -16.32 -12.09 -20.04
C SER A 135 -15.88 -13.06 -18.93
N ASP A 136 -14.63 -12.95 -18.49
CA ASP A 136 -14.14 -13.71 -17.35
C ASP A 136 -14.70 -13.16 -16.04
N LEU A 137 -15.28 -14.02 -15.19
CA LEU A 137 -15.88 -13.62 -13.91
C LEU A 137 -14.87 -12.90 -13.02
N ALA A 138 -13.61 -13.35 -12.99
CA ALA A 138 -12.58 -12.75 -12.15
C ALA A 138 -12.24 -11.30 -12.57
N SER A 139 -12.59 -10.89 -13.79
CA SER A 139 -12.42 -9.51 -14.27
C SER A 139 -13.55 -8.57 -13.82
N GLN A 140 -14.68 -9.12 -13.38
CA GLN A 140 -15.92 -8.38 -13.05
C GLN A 140 -16.28 -8.47 -11.56
N TRP A 141 -16.07 -9.64 -10.95
CA TRP A 141 -16.49 -9.98 -9.61
C TRP A 141 -15.31 -9.91 -8.65
N TRP A 142 -14.91 -8.68 -8.35
CA TRP A 142 -13.83 -8.41 -7.41
C TRP A 142 -14.05 -7.05 -6.75
N PHE A 143 -13.41 -6.87 -5.60
CA PHE A 143 -13.19 -5.57 -5.00
C PHE A 143 -11.78 -5.48 -4.42
N THR A 144 -11.31 -4.25 -4.24
CA THR A 144 -10.04 -3.92 -3.59
C THR A 144 -10.31 -2.91 -2.49
N VAL A 145 -9.63 -3.06 -1.35
CA VAL A 145 -9.68 -2.10 -0.23
C VAL A 145 -8.30 -1.49 -0.03
N ASP A 146 -8.21 -0.16 -0.14
CA ASP A 146 -7.05 0.63 0.28
C ASP A 146 -7.24 1.09 1.74
N LEU A 147 -6.29 0.72 2.60
CA LEU A 147 -6.34 1.08 4.02
C LEU A 147 -5.74 2.46 4.33
N GLY A 148 -5.17 3.14 3.33
CA GLY A 148 -4.49 4.44 3.47
C GLY A 148 -3.21 4.40 4.30
N ARG A 149 -2.76 3.19 4.68
CA ARG A 149 -1.57 2.95 5.51
C ARG A 149 -1.11 1.51 5.42
N PHE A 150 0.15 1.29 5.80
CA PHE A 150 0.65 -0.03 6.10
C PHE A 150 0.10 -0.59 7.43
N VAL A 151 -0.29 -1.86 7.46
CA VAL A 151 -0.82 -2.56 8.63
C VAL A 151 -0.14 -3.91 8.82
N PHE A 152 0.24 -4.23 10.06
CA PHE A 152 0.64 -5.58 10.44
C PHE A 152 -0.60 -6.43 10.72
N THR A 153 -1.16 -6.98 9.66
CA THR A 153 -2.33 -7.86 9.75
C THR A 153 -1.94 -9.19 10.38
N LYS A 154 -2.69 -9.59 11.40
CA LYS A 154 -2.61 -10.93 12.01
C LYS A 154 -3.65 -11.90 11.46
N LYS A 155 -4.71 -11.33 10.89
CA LYS A 155 -5.92 -12.04 10.53
C LYS A 155 -6.74 -11.19 9.56
N LEU A 156 -7.19 -11.81 8.47
CA LEU A 156 -8.23 -11.31 7.59
C LEU A 156 -9.49 -12.13 7.82
N VAL A 157 -10.62 -11.45 7.96
CA VAL A 157 -11.93 -12.07 8.15
C VAL A 157 -12.80 -11.72 6.96
N LEU A 158 -13.28 -12.74 6.25
CA LEU A 158 -14.28 -12.61 5.20
C LEU A 158 -15.57 -13.25 5.66
N LYS A 159 -16.68 -12.52 5.54
CA LYS A 159 -18.01 -12.97 5.89
C LYS A 159 -18.91 -12.88 4.67
N PHE A 160 -19.52 -14.00 4.32
CA PHE A 160 -20.64 -14.04 3.39
C PHE A 160 -21.95 -13.92 4.18
N VAL A 161 -22.98 -13.41 3.52
CA VAL A 161 -24.32 -13.28 4.08
C VAL A 161 -24.92 -14.64 4.41
N ASP A 162 -25.93 -14.65 5.28
CA ASP A 162 -26.70 -15.85 5.61
C ASP A 162 -27.44 -16.40 4.38
N GLU A 163 -27.79 -17.69 4.41
CA GLU A 163 -28.33 -18.45 3.28
C GLU A 163 -29.63 -17.83 2.71
N GLU A 164 -30.44 -17.19 3.55
CA GLU A 164 -31.68 -16.53 3.13
C GLU A 164 -31.45 -15.23 2.35
N MET A 165 -30.26 -14.63 2.46
CA MET A 165 -29.91 -13.35 1.82
C MET A 165 -29.12 -13.55 0.53
N GLY A 166 -28.30 -14.60 0.43
CA GLY A 166 -27.54 -14.86 -0.78
C GLY A 166 -26.54 -16.02 -0.70
N ASP A 167 -25.99 -16.35 -1.86
CA ASP A 167 -24.99 -17.39 -2.02
C ASP A 167 -23.56 -16.82 -1.91
N PRO A 168 -22.62 -17.55 -1.28
CA PRO A 168 -21.23 -17.17 -1.27
C PRO A 168 -20.61 -17.43 -2.65
N PHE A 169 -19.43 -16.85 -2.89
CA PHE A 169 -18.65 -17.25 -4.06
C PHE A 169 -18.25 -18.72 -3.94
N LEU A 170 -18.56 -19.51 -4.99
CA LEU A 170 -18.16 -20.91 -5.07
C LEU A 170 -16.65 -21.05 -5.04
N LEU A 171 -15.94 -20.23 -5.81
CA LEU A 171 -14.48 -20.18 -5.83
C LEU A 171 -14.03 -18.72 -5.80
N PHE A 172 -13.03 -18.42 -5.00
CA PHE A 172 -12.45 -17.09 -4.88
C PHE A 172 -11.01 -17.16 -4.39
N ASP A 173 -10.31 -16.07 -4.64
CA ASP A 173 -8.99 -15.80 -4.10
C ASP A 173 -9.06 -14.59 -3.16
N VAL A 174 -8.22 -14.60 -2.13
CA VAL A 174 -7.92 -13.41 -1.33
C VAL A 174 -6.46 -13.06 -1.56
N LEU A 175 -6.23 -11.80 -1.91
CA LEU A 175 -4.91 -11.27 -2.19
C LEU A 175 -4.61 -10.06 -1.30
N VAL A 176 -3.34 -9.87 -0.98
CA VAL A 176 -2.84 -8.73 -0.20
C VAL A 176 -1.72 -8.00 -0.94
N SER A 177 -1.52 -6.72 -0.62
CA SER A 177 -0.44 -5.92 -1.18
C SER A 177 0.27 -5.11 -0.09
N ASP A 178 1.55 -4.84 -0.31
CA ASP A 178 2.33 -3.87 0.44
C ASP A 178 2.23 -2.44 -0.15
N GLY A 179 1.39 -2.25 -1.18
CA GLY A 179 1.18 -0.98 -1.88
C GLY A 179 2.28 -0.64 -2.88
N LEU A 180 3.33 -1.46 -3.01
CA LEU A 180 4.43 -1.19 -3.93
C LEU A 180 4.08 -1.61 -5.36
N ALA A 181 4.54 -0.81 -6.33
CA ALA A 181 4.44 -1.18 -7.73
C ALA A 181 5.23 -2.48 -8.03
N PRO A 182 4.81 -3.29 -9.01
CA PRO A 182 5.56 -4.46 -9.44
C PRO A 182 6.97 -4.06 -9.92
N PRO A 183 8.07 -4.70 -9.45
CA PRO A 183 9.44 -4.31 -9.80
C PRO A 183 9.75 -4.31 -11.31
N ARG A 184 9.02 -5.12 -12.08
CA ARG A 184 9.20 -5.28 -13.53
C ARG A 184 8.35 -4.31 -14.37
N VAL A 185 7.50 -3.50 -13.73
CA VAL A 185 6.64 -2.50 -14.40
C VAL A 185 6.75 -1.16 -13.67
N PRO A 186 7.88 -0.44 -13.83
CA PRO A 186 8.05 0.87 -13.23
C PRO A 186 6.92 1.83 -13.62
N GLY A 187 6.33 2.52 -12.65
CA GLY A 187 5.22 3.46 -12.88
C GLY A 187 3.83 2.84 -12.99
N SER A 188 3.67 1.53 -12.74
CA SER A 188 2.35 0.92 -12.59
C SER A 188 1.56 1.58 -11.46
N LYS A 189 0.32 2.01 -11.75
CA LYS A 189 -0.62 2.50 -10.73
C LYS A 189 -1.27 1.36 -9.94
N THR A 190 -1.24 0.14 -10.47
CA THR A 190 -1.74 -1.05 -9.79
C THR A 190 -0.61 -1.62 -8.92
N PRO A 191 -0.84 -1.81 -7.62
CA PRO A 191 0.18 -2.38 -6.76
C PRO A 191 0.32 -3.89 -7.01
N ARG A 192 1.44 -4.45 -6.57
CA ARG A 192 1.69 -5.89 -6.67
C ARG A 192 0.89 -6.62 -5.60
N TYR A 193 0.17 -7.67 -6.00
CA TYR A 193 -0.62 -8.51 -5.10
C TYR A 193 0.01 -9.89 -4.88
N HIS A 194 -0.25 -10.46 -3.70
CA HIS A 194 0.13 -11.80 -3.29
C HIS A 194 -1.10 -12.56 -2.81
N THR A 195 -1.34 -13.75 -3.35
CA THR A 195 -2.44 -14.62 -2.89
C THR A 195 -2.16 -15.18 -1.50
N VAL A 196 -3.10 -14.98 -0.58
CA VAL A 196 -3.07 -15.52 0.79
C VAL A 196 -4.10 -16.62 1.00
N LEU A 197 -5.16 -16.64 0.21
CA LEU A 197 -6.12 -17.73 0.14
C LEU A 197 -6.49 -17.99 -1.32
N ARG A 198 -6.60 -19.26 -1.67
CA ARG A 198 -7.20 -19.74 -2.92
C ARG A 198 -8.07 -20.94 -2.61
N THR A 199 -9.36 -20.84 -2.89
CA THR A 199 -10.26 -21.99 -2.78
C THR A 199 -10.05 -22.92 -3.97
N LEU A 200 -9.94 -24.22 -3.71
CA LEU A 200 -9.79 -25.25 -4.74
C LEU A 200 -11.01 -26.16 -4.87
N ARG A 201 -12.03 -25.91 -4.03
CA ARG A 201 -13.30 -26.63 -4.00
C ARG A 201 -14.42 -25.62 -3.87
N GLU A 202 -15.54 -25.93 -4.49
CA GLU A 202 -16.73 -25.10 -4.42
C GLU A 202 -17.19 -24.92 -2.98
N ASN A 203 -17.31 -23.66 -2.56
CA ASN A 203 -17.89 -23.28 -1.29
C ASN A 203 -19.41 -23.16 -1.45
N ARG A 204 -20.17 -24.03 -0.79
CA ARG A 204 -21.65 -24.04 -0.83
C ARG A 204 -22.26 -23.61 0.49
N ASP A 205 -21.54 -23.78 1.59
CA ASP A 205 -22.03 -23.68 2.96
C ASP A 205 -21.17 -22.76 3.84
N GLN A 206 -19.86 -22.70 3.66
CA GLN A 206 -18.99 -21.87 4.52
C GLN A 206 -19.24 -20.37 4.30
N ARG A 207 -19.70 -19.69 5.36
CA ARG A 207 -19.96 -18.25 5.36
C ARG A 207 -18.93 -17.41 6.11
N PHE A 208 -18.05 -18.04 6.89
CA PHE A 208 -17.03 -17.37 7.67
C PHE A 208 -15.64 -17.92 7.32
N PHE A 209 -14.75 -17.03 6.90
CA PHE A 209 -13.35 -17.35 6.60
C PHE A 209 -12.43 -16.50 7.47
N GLU A 210 -11.44 -17.18 8.04
CA GLU A 210 -10.38 -16.59 8.84
C GLU A 210 -9.05 -16.99 8.20
N ILE A 211 -8.23 -16.00 7.86
CA ILE A 211 -6.95 -16.18 7.17
C ILE A 211 -5.88 -15.51 8.01
N ASP A 212 -4.88 -16.27 8.45
CA ASP A 212 -3.75 -15.77 9.28
C ASP A 212 -2.59 -15.20 8.45
#